data_AF-A0A497KF08-F1
#
_entry.id   AF-A0A497KF08-F1
#
_cell.length_a   1.000
_cell.length_b   1.000
_cell.length_c   1.000
_cell.angle_alpha   90.00
_cell.angle_beta   90.00
_cell.angle_gamma   90.00
#
_symmetry.space_group_name_H-M   'P 1'
#
loop_
_entity.id
_entity.type
_entity.pdbx_description
1 polymer ?
#
loop_
_entity_poly.entity_id
_entity_poly.type
_entity_poly.pdbx_seq_one_letter_code
_entity_poly.pdbx_strand_id
1 'polypeptide(L)'
;MPLSMDLSAKGFEMFFKPWQVVALKYLISIRPEGANSREVYVHVSSKMEISRASIINFLNALVDDSVLEYTETTGKGGHHRIYSIPYDESEFKQFLAEQFFNKLKEEYAEETMNALNKFK
;
A
#
# COMPACT_ATOMS: atom_id res chain seq x y z
N MET A 1 7.58 1.83 -6.50
CA MET A 1 6.41 1.48 -7.33
C MET A 1 6.04 2.71 -8.12
N PRO A 2 5.75 2.56 -9.42
CA PRO A 2 5.06 3.61 -10.15
C PRO A 2 3.70 3.83 -9.50
N LEU A 3 3.54 4.94 -8.78
CA LEU A 3 2.29 5.32 -8.15
C LEU A 3 1.49 6.17 -9.15
N SER A 4 0.34 5.67 -9.58
CA SER A 4 -0.59 6.39 -10.46
C SER A 4 -1.86 6.74 -9.67
N MET A 5 -2.43 7.91 -9.92
CA MET A 5 -3.70 8.33 -9.33
C MET A 5 -4.79 8.37 -10.40
N ASP A 6 -5.86 7.59 -10.21
CA ASP A 6 -7.10 7.70 -10.98
C ASP A 6 -8.01 8.76 -10.33
N LEU A 7 -8.21 9.87 -11.04
CA LEU A 7 -9.04 10.99 -10.57
C LEU A 7 -10.55 10.72 -10.59
N SER A 8 -10.99 9.63 -11.23
CA SER A 8 -12.40 9.21 -11.29
C SER A 8 -12.78 8.24 -10.16
N ALA A 9 -11.79 7.55 -9.59
CA ALA A 9 -11.97 6.60 -8.50
C ALA A 9 -12.02 7.31 -7.13
N LYS A 10 -12.33 6.54 -6.07
CA LYS A 10 -12.47 7.06 -4.70
C LYS A 10 -11.65 6.26 -3.70
N GLY A 11 -11.14 6.94 -2.67
CA GLY A 11 -10.40 6.30 -1.59
C GLY A 11 -9.15 5.57 -2.10
N PHE A 12 -8.88 4.37 -1.57
CA PHE A 12 -7.69 3.60 -1.99
C PHE A 12 -7.76 3.08 -3.43
N GLU A 13 -8.95 3.01 -4.04
CA GLU A 13 -9.10 2.58 -5.44
C GLU A 13 -8.51 3.59 -6.43
N MET A 14 -8.24 4.83 -5.99
CA MET A 14 -7.49 5.80 -6.78
C MET A 14 -6.06 5.33 -7.08
N PHE A 15 -5.49 4.49 -6.23
CA PHE A 15 -4.07 4.11 -6.29
C PHE A 15 -3.86 2.61 -6.48
N PHE A 16 -4.83 1.80 -6.08
CA PHE A 16 -4.68 0.36 -5.96
C PHE A 16 -5.86 -0.37 -6.62
N LYS A 17 -5.58 -1.53 -7.21
CA LYS A 17 -6.60 -2.45 -7.71
C LYS A 17 -7.48 -2.96 -6.56
N PRO A 18 -8.73 -3.40 -6.80
CA PRO A 18 -9.62 -3.86 -5.74
C PRO A 18 -9.00 -4.93 -4.81
N TRP A 19 -8.30 -5.92 -5.36
CA TRP A 19 -7.64 -6.97 -4.55
C TRP A 19 -6.47 -6.44 -3.69
N GLN A 20 -5.77 -5.41 -4.18
CA GLN A 20 -4.70 -4.74 -3.44
C GLN A 20 -5.28 -3.94 -2.27
N VAL A 21 -6.41 -3.25 -2.49
CA VAL A 21 -7.15 -2.55 -1.43
C VAL A 21 -7.57 -3.51 -0.33
N VAL A 22 -8.10 -4.70 -0.68
CA VAL A 22 -8.46 -5.73 0.29
C VAL A 22 -7.25 -6.22 1.07
N ALA A 23 -6.11 -6.45 0.41
CA ALA A 23 -4.87 -6.86 1.07
C ALA A 23 -4.37 -5.80 2.08
N LEU A 24 -4.35 -4.52 1.66
CA LEU A 24 -3.93 -3.40 2.52
C LEU A 24 -4.86 -3.24 3.72
N LYS A 25 -6.18 -3.25 3.50
CA LYS A 25 -7.16 -3.15 4.61
C LYS A 25 -7.04 -4.32 5.58
N TYR A 26 -6.76 -5.52 5.09
CA TYR A 26 -6.50 -6.66 5.96
C TYR A 26 -5.28 -6.42 6.84
N LEU A 27 -4.14 -6.02 6.26
CA LEU A 27 -2.92 -5.72 7.03
C LEU A 27 -3.12 -4.58 8.03
N ILE A 28 -3.85 -3.52 7.65
CA ILE A 28 -4.20 -2.41 8.57
C ILE A 28 -5.03 -2.93 9.76
N SER A 29 -5.97 -3.84 9.51
CA SER A 29 -6.88 -4.37 10.54
C SER A 29 -6.22 -5.31 11.56
N ILE A 30 -5.06 -5.87 11.23
CA ILE A 30 -4.29 -6.81 12.07
C ILE A 30 -2.97 -6.19 12.54
N ARG A 31 -2.91 -4.86 12.60
CA ARG A 31 -1.76 -4.16 13.17
C ARG A 31 -1.74 -4.34 14.70
N PRO A 32 -0.54 -4.45 15.29
CA PRO A 32 0.79 -4.41 14.66
C PRO A 32 1.32 -5.77 14.16
N GLU A 33 0.56 -6.86 14.32
CA GLU A 33 1.02 -8.23 14.15
C GLU A 33 1.45 -8.58 12.72
N GLY A 34 0.72 -8.07 11.72
CA GLY A 34 0.97 -8.37 10.32
C GLY A 34 0.60 -9.80 9.92
N ALA A 35 0.97 -10.20 8.69
CA ALA A 35 0.65 -11.52 8.15
C ALA A 35 1.70 -11.99 7.14
N ASN A 36 1.88 -13.30 7.00
CA ASN A 36 2.67 -13.85 5.90
C ASN A 36 1.89 -13.82 4.57
N SER A 37 2.60 -14.00 3.46
CA SER A 37 1.99 -13.95 2.13
C SER A 37 0.89 -15.00 1.88
N ARG A 38 0.92 -16.13 2.58
CA ARG A 38 -0.14 -17.15 2.50
C ARG A 38 -1.40 -16.68 3.20
N GLU A 39 -1.29 -16.09 4.39
CA GLU A 39 -2.44 -15.56 5.14
C GLU A 39 -3.13 -14.43 4.38
N VAL A 40 -2.35 -13.49 3.84
CA VAL A 40 -2.89 -12.42 2.97
C VAL A 40 -3.58 -13.01 1.74
N TYR A 41 -2.97 -14.01 1.09
CA TYR A 41 -3.57 -14.68 -0.06
C TYR A 41 -4.90 -15.36 0.29
N VAL A 42 -4.97 -16.12 1.38
CA VAL A 42 -6.21 -16.76 1.83
C VAL A 42 -7.29 -15.71 2.11
N HIS A 43 -6.93 -14.61 2.76
CA HIS A 43 -7.87 -13.54 3.06
C HIS A 43 -8.44 -12.88 1.79
N VAL A 44 -7.61 -12.58 0.79
CA VAL A 44 -8.02 -11.93 -0.45
C VAL A 44 -8.76 -12.90 -1.37
N SER A 45 -8.24 -14.12 -1.54
CA SER A 45 -8.83 -15.15 -2.42
C SER A 45 -10.23 -15.60 -1.97
N SER A 46 -10.55 -15.46 -0.68
CA SER A 46 -11.91 -15.70 -0.17
C SER A 46 -12.96 -14.70 -0.68
N LYS A 47 -12.53 -13.57 -1.26
CA LYS A 47 -13.40 -12.47 -1.72
C LYS A 47 -13.38 -12.27 -3.23
N MET A 48 -12.30 -12.66 -3.91
CA MET A 48 -12.14 -12.51 -5.36
C MET A 48 -11.03 -13.40 -5.91
N GLU A 49 -11.07 -13.68 -7.21
CA GLU A 49 -10.05 -14.48 -7.88
C GLU A 49 -8.73 -13.72 -7.98
N ILE A 50 -7.65 -14.34 -7.49
CA ILE A 50 -6.30 -13.79 -7.53
C ILE A 50 -5.28 -14.93 -7.46
N SER A 51 -4.11 -14.74 -8.08
CA SER A 51 -3.01 -15.69 -7.93
C SER A 51 -2.20 -15.42 -6.66
N ARG A 52 -1.63 -16.48 -6.06
CA ARG A 52 -0.71 -16.33 -4.92
C ARG A 52 0.53 -15.52 -5.31
N ALA A 53 1.02 -15.66 -6.53
CA ALA A 53 2.17 -14.91 -7.03
C ALA A 53 1.90 -13.40 -7.07
N SER A 54 0.68 -12.98 -7.46
CA SER A 54 0.27 -11.57 -7.45
C SER A 54 0.33 -10.96 -6.05
N ILE A 55 -0.11 -11.70 -5.02
CA ILE A 55 -0.02 -11.27 -3.62
C ILE A 55 1.44 -11.13 -3.19
N ILE A 56 2.28 -12.14 -3.45
CA ILE A 56 3.70 -12.11 -3.06
C ILE A 56 4.42 -10.92 -3.73
N ASN A 57 4.23 -10.73 -5.03
CA ASN A 57 4.88 -9.65 -5.77
C ASN A 57 4.43 -8.28 -5.25
N PHE A 58 3.15 -8.13 -4.91
CA PHE A 58 2.64 -6.87 -4.35
C PHE A 58 3.20 -6.58 -2.96
N LEU A 59 3.21 -7.57 -2.07
CA LEU A 59 3.77 -7.38 -0.72
C LEU A 59 5.25 -7.02 -0.76
N ASN A 60 6.03 -7.69 -1.61
CA ASN A 60 7.44 -7.35 -1.80
C ASN A 60 7.62 -5.95 -2.40
N ALA A 61 6.83 -5.57 -3.40
CA ALA A 61 6.90 -4.22 -3.97
C ALA A 61 6.62 -3.14 -2.93
N LEU A 62 5.63 -3.35 -2.05
CA LEU A 62 5.35 -2.41 -0.97
C LEU A 62 6.45 -2.35 0.10
N VAL A 63 7.18 -3.45 0.34
CA VAL A 63 8.39 -3.42 1.17
C VAL A 63 9.51 -2.63 0.49
N ASP A 64 9.75 -2.88 -0.79
CA ASP A 64 10.77 -2.17 -1.57
C ASP A 64 10.52 -0.65 -1.60
N ASP A 65 9.25 -0.25 -1.51
CA ASP A 65 8.81 1.14 -1.47
C ASP A 65 8.64 1.72 -0.06
N SER A 66 9.09 0.99 0.96
CA SER A 66 8.99 1.42 2.37
C SER A 66 7.56 1.70 2.84
N VAL A 67 6.55 1.08 2.20
CA VAL A 67 5.14 1.15 2.61
C VAL A 67 4.84 0.08 3.66
N LEU A 68 5.42 -1.11 3.50
CA LEU A 68 5.34 -2.20 4.46
C LEU A 68 6.71 -2.43 5.10
N GLU A 69 6.67 -2.89 6.34
CA GLU A 69 7.80 -3.50 7.03
C GLU A 69 7.69 -5.02 6.95
N TYR A 70 8.79 -5.71 7.23
CA TYR A 70 8.73 -7.15 7.46
C TYR A 70 9.65 -7.60 8.57
N THR A 71 9.25 -8.67 9.23
CA THR A 71 10.13 -9.47 10.10
C THR A 71 10.35 -10.84 9.48
N GLU A 72 11.53 -11.41 9.69
CA GLU A 72 11.84 -12.78 9.29
C GLU A 72 11.60 -13.74 10.44
N THR A 73 10.85 -14.79 10.15
CA THR A 73 10.59 -15.90 11.08
C THR A 73 11.03 -17.20 10.45
N THR A 74 11.51 -18.15 11.27
CA THR A 74 11.88 -19.49 10.78
C THR A 74 10.81 -20.48 11.22
N GLY A 75 10.31 -21.27 10.26
CA GLY A 75 9.31 -22.29 10.53
C GLY A 75 9.48 -23.52 9.64
N LYS A 76 8.48 -24.41 9.67
CA LYS A 76 8.45 -25.53 8.71
C LYS A 76 8.43 -24.96 7.28
N GLY A 77 9.39 -25.38 6.44
CA GLY A 77 9.51 -24.91 5.07
C GLY A 77 10.43 -23.70 4.85
N GLY A 78 11.19 -23.26 5.87
CA GLY A 78 12.25 -22.24 5.73
C GLY A 78 11.90 -20.89 6.34
N HIS A 79 12.52 -19.83 5.80
CA HIS A 79 12.29 -18.45 6.22
C HIS A 79 10.98 -17.93 5.66
N HIS A 80 10.18 -17.29 6.52
CA HIS A 80 8.92 -16.66 6.18
C HIS A 80 8.97 -15.18 6.58
N ARG A 81 8.57 -14.30 5.66
CA ARG A 81 8.34 -12.88 5.96
C ARG A 81 6.94 -12.70 6.55
N ILE A 82 6.87 -12.02 7.68
CA ILE A 82 5.63 -11.45 8.21
C ILE A 82 5.60 -9.98 7.81
N TYR A 83 4.64 -9.59 6.99
CA TYR A 83 4.50 -8.23 6.49
C TYR A 83 3.58 -7.44 7.40
N SER A 84 4.01 -6.27 7.85
CA SER A 84 3.24 -5.34 8.68
C SER A 84 3.17 -3.98 8.01
N ILE A 85 2.08 -3.25 8.23
CA ILE A 85 1.95 -1.86 7.82
C ILE A 85 2.09 -0.98 9.07
N PRO A 86 2.95 0.04 9.08
CA PRO A 86 3.12 0.88 10.27
C PRO A 86 1.94 1.85 10.45
N TYR A 87 1.21 2.13 9.37
CA TYR A 87 0.14 3.12 9.28
C TYR A 87 -1.24 2.57 9.63
N ASP A 88 -2.05 3.36 10.33
CA ASP A 88 -3.51 3.21 10.31
C ASP A 88 -4.10 3.72 8.99
N GLU A 89 -5.43 3.62 8.83
CA GLU A 89 -6.08 4.05 7.59
C GLU A 89 -5.93 5.56 7.32
N SER A 90 -5.95 6.40 8.36
CA SER A 90 -5.79 7.85 8.23
C SER A 90 -4.35 8.22 7.90
N GLU A 91 -3.40 7.65 8.63
CA GLU A 91 -1.96 7.82 8.40
C GLU A 91 -1.57 7.37 6.99
N PHE A 92 -2.13 6.25 6.52
CA PHE A 92 -1.83 5.75 5.18
C PHE A 92 -2.41 6.65 4.07
N LYS A 93 -3.61 7.21 4.27
CA LYS A 93 -4.16 8.23 3.36
C LYS A 93 -3.28 9.47 3.28
N GLN A 94 -2.78 9.93 4.43
CA GLN A 94 -1.86 11.06 4.50
C GLN A 94 -0.55 10.74 3.76
N PHE A 95 0.06 9.58 4.02
CA PHE A 95 1.26 9.12 3.32
C PHE A 95 1.10 9.17 1.79
N LEU A 96 -0.01 8.61 1.26
CA LEU A 96 -0.26 8.62 -0.18
C LEU A 96 -0.39 10.05 -0.75
N ALA A 97 -1.08 10.94 -0.03
CA ALA A 97 -1.19 12.34 -0.44
C ALA A 97 0.18 13.03 -0.46
N GLU A 98 0.99 12.82 0.57
CA GLU A 98 2.34 13.37 0.68
C GLU A 98 3.25 12.92 -0.46
N GLN A 99 3.19 11.65 -0.89
CA GLN A 99 3.97 11.17 -2.04
C GLN A 99 3.71 12.00 -3.31
N PHE A 100 2.44 12.28 -3.62
CA PHE A 100 2.09 13.12 -4.78
C PHE A 100 2.50 14.58 -4.58
N PHE A 101 2.20 15.18 -3.44
CA PHE A 101 2.52 16.57 -3.20
C PHE A 101 4.03 16.82 -3.17
N ASN A 102 4.81 15.90 -2.60
CA ASN A 102 6.27 15.99 -2.60
C ASN A 102 6.80 15.92 -4.03
N LYS A 103 6.28 15.01 -4.85
CA LYS A 103 6.70 14.92 -6.26
C LYS A 103 6.33 16.17 -7.07
N LEU A 104 5.11 16.68 -6.88
CA LEU A 104 4.67 17.92 -7.53
C LEU A 104 5.49 19.13 -7.10
N LYS A 105 5.84 19.24 -5.81
CA LYS A 105 6.73 20.30 -5.31
C LYS A 105 8.15 20.18 -5.83
N GLU A 106 8.65 18.97 -6.02
CA GLU A 106 9.98 18.71 -6.57
C GLU A 106 10.07 19.09 -8.06
N GLU A 107 9.09 18.65 -8.87
CA GLU A 107 9.15 18.78 -10.34
C GLU A 107 8.46 20.03 -10.89
N TYR A 108 7.45 20.55 -10.19
CA TYR A 108 6.59 21.67 -10.61
C TYR A 108 6.41 22.67 -9.46
N ALA A 109 7.52 23.08 -8.82
CA ALA A 109 7.50 23.84 -7.58
C ALA A 109 6.64 25.11 -7.66
N GLU A 110 6.86 25.94 -8.68
CA GLU A 110 6.16 27.22 -8.84
C GLU A 110 4.68 27.01 -9.19
N GLU A 111 4.37 26.13 -10.14
CA GLU A 111 3.01 25.81 -10.57
C GLU A 111 2.19 25.20 -9.42
N THR A 112 2.81 24.32 -8.63
CA THR A 112 2.18 23.70 -7.46
C THR A 112 1.83 24.76 -6.41
N MET A 113 2.75 25.68 -6.10
CA MET A 113 2.48 26.76 -5.14
C MET A 113 1.42 27.74 -5.66
N ASN A 114 1.46 28.08 -6.95
CA ASN A 114 0.45 28.92 -7.59
C ASN A 114 -0.93 28.26 -7.55
N ALA A 115 -1.02 26.95 -7.80
CA ALA A 115 -2.28 26.20 -7.69
C ALA A 115 -2.81 26.19 -6.26
N LEU A 116 -1.97 25.87 -5.25
CA LEU A 116 -2.36 25.85 -3.84
C LEU A 116 -2.86 27.22 -3.35
N ASN A 117 -2.25 28.32 -3.81
CA ASN A 117 -2.67 29.67 -3.44
C ASN A 117 -4.03 30.07 -4.04
N LYS A 118 -4.49 29.43 -5.12
CA LYS A 118 -5.83 29.68 -5.69
C LYS A 118 -6.96 29.01 -4.89
N PHE A 119 -6.64 28.00 -4.08
CA PHE A 119 -7.60 27.27 -3.26
C PHE A 119 -7.57 27.67 -1.78
N LYS A 120 -6.70 28.62 -1.40
CA LYS A 120 -6.74 29.32 -0.12
C LYS A 120 -7.82 30.39 -0.14
#